data_AF-A0A2N2BUM6-F1
#
_entry.id   AF-A0A2N2BUM6-F1
#
_cell.length_a   1.000
_cell.length_b   1.000
_cell.length_c   1.000
_cell.angle_alpha   90.00
_cell.angle_beta   90.00
_cell.angle_gamma   90.00
#
_symmetry.space_group_name_H-M   'P 1'
#
loop_
_entity.id
_entity.type
_entity.pdbx_description
1 polymer ?
#
loop_
_entity_poly.entity_id
_entity_poly.type
_entity_poly.pdbx_seq_one_letter_code
_entity_poly.pdbx_strand_id
1 'polypeptide(L)'
;MNEKCKGVLKTFRERAGYTQEEAACELCLSVHTLSNYESYSLEVRKHLPPEETVLKMAELYQSDYMKILFLNETNLIFRSIFSNVELLDLPTAFIKFQSETEEVHELENRMRKVILDNRIDDHELEVSGLFLKELMESAMSSLSLVFSTLEKTPVKKQHKTKKLHFKSGMIMNERRPSSYEGERLFARG
;
A
#
# COMPACT_ATOMS: atom_id res chain seq x y z
N MET A 1 6.72 -23.06 16.93
CA MET A 1 5.59 -22.66 17.82
C MET A 1 4.54 -22.01 16.93
N ASN A 2 3.31 -22.54 16.93
CA ASN A 2 2.20 -22.10 16.07
C ASN A 2 1.66 -20.73 16.54
N GLU A 3 2.24 -19.63 16.07
CA GLU A 3 1.64 -18.29 16.16
C GLU A 3 0.71 -18.05 14.97
N LYS A 4 -0.44 -18.73 14.97
CA LYS A 4 -1.51 -18.45 14.00
C LYS A 4 -2.01 -17.01 14.22
N CYS A 5 -1.61 -16.10 13.33
CA CYS A 5 -2.23 -14.79 13.01
C CYS A 5 -3.02 -14.12 14.17
N LYS A 6 -2.36 -13.79 15.27
CA LYS A 6 -2.97 -12.95 16.30
C LYS A 6 -2.89 -11.48 15.89
N GLY A 7 -4.04 -10.95 15.48
CA GLY A 7 -4.36 -9.52 15.46
C GLY A 7 -3.48 -8.66 14.57
N VAL A 8 -3.67 -8.76 13.24
CA VAL A 8 -3.06 -7.83 12.27
C VAL A 8 -3.27 -6.38 12.73
N LEU A 9 -4.49 -6.03 13.16
CA LEU A 9 -4.83 -4.72 13.72
C LEU A 9 -4.03 -4.34 14.97
N LYS A 10 -3.77 -5.31 15.86
CA LYS A 10 -2.96 -5.12 17.07
C LYS A 10 -1.52 -4.77 16.71
N THR A 11 -0.93 -5.47 15.74
CA THR A 11 0.44 -5.18 15.31
C THR A 11 0.59 -3.78 14.70
N PHE A 12 -0.41 -3.29 13.96
CA PHE A 12 -0.41 -1.92 13.45
C PHE A 12 -0.49 -0.88 14.58
N ARG A 13 -1.34 -1.11 15.59
CA ARG A 13 -1.42 -0.24 16.77
C ARG A 13 -0.08 -0.14 17.50
N GLU A 14 0.55 -1.29 17.76
CA GLU A 14 1.83 -1.36 18.46
C GLU A 14 2.95 -0.68 17.67
N ARG A 15 2.99 -0.86 16.34
CA ARG A 15 3.94 -0.16 15.45
C ARG A 15 3.75 1.35 15.45
N ALA A 16 2.50 1.81 15.53
CA ALA A 16 2.17 3.23 15.65
C ALA A 16 2.48 3.81 17.04
N GLY A 17 2.74 2.96 18.04
CA GLY A 17 3.17 3.36 19.38
C GLY A 17 2.03 3.72 20.33
N TYR A 18 0.79 3.27 20.04
CA TYR A 18 -0.37 3.52 20.90
C TYR A 18 -0.61 2.38 21.88
N THR A 19 -0.97 2.71 23.12
CA THR A 19 -1.60 1.72 24.02
C THR A 19 -3.03 1.41 23.56
N GLN A 20 -3.60 0.34 24.09
CA GLN A 20 -4.97 -0.04 23.75
C GLN A 20 -5.98 1.00 24.25
N GLU A 21 -5.72 1.61 25.41
CA GLU A 21 -6.54 2.66 26.01
C GLU A 21 -6.44 3.96 25.20
N GLU A 22 -5.23 4.35 24.80
CA GLU A 22 -5.02 5.54 23.96
C GLU A 22 -5.75 5.39 22.62
N ALA A 23 -5.58 4.24 21.94
CA ALA A 23 -6.25 3.99 20.67
C ALA A 23 -7.78 3.93 20.81
N ALA A 24 -8.30 3.28 21.87
CA ALA A 24 -9.74 3.21 22.11
C ALA A 24 -10.34 4.61 22.35
N CYS A 25 -9.63 5.47 23.08
CA CYS A 25 -10.04 6.85 23.31
C CYS A 25 -10.14 7.65 22.00
N GLU A 26 -9.07 7.64 21.19
CA GLU A 26 -9.03 8.37 19.91
C GLU A 26 -10.07 7.86 18.90
N LEU A 27 -10.33 6.54 18.90
CA LEU A 27 -11.34 5.93 18.03
C LEU A 27 -12.78 6.08 18.55
N CYS A 28 -12.97 6.68 19.72
CA CYS A 28 -14.27 6.76 20.41
C CYS A 28 -14.92 5.39 20.63
N LEU A 29 -14.12 4.38 20.98
CA LEU A 29 -14.55 3.01 21.25
C LEU A 29 -14.30 2.62 22.71
N SER A 30 -15.02 1.61 23.20
CA SER A 30 -14.63 0.98 24.47
C SER A 30 -13.37 0.13 24.27
N VAL A 31 -12.51 0.07 25.30
CA VAL A 31 -11.30 -0.78 25.29
C VAL A 31 -11.68 -2.24 24.99
N HIS A 32 -12.81 -2.71 25.51
CA HIS A 32 -13.33 -4.05 25.25
C HIS A 32 -13.72 -4.25 23.78
N THR A 33 -14.38 -3.27 23.16
CA THR A 33 -14.73 -3.30 21.73
C THR A 33 -13.48 -3.37 20.86
N LEU A 34 -12.48 -2.53 21.14
CA LEU A 34 -11.20 -2.56 20.42
C LEU A 34 -10.49 -3.91 20.60
N SER A 35 -10.50 -4.47 21.81
CA SER A 35 -9.95 -5.82 22.08
C SER A 35 -10.61 -6.90 21.23
N ASN A 36 -11.93 -6.81 21.06
CA ASN A 36 -12.69 -7.77 20.27
C ASN A 36 -12.32 -7.67 18.78
N TYR A 37 -12.18 -6.45 18.25
CA TYR A 37 -11.72 -6.23 16.87
C TYR A 37 -10.28 -6.70 16.66
N GLU A 38 -9.37 -6.44 17.60
CA GLU A 38 -7.98 -6.92 17.54
C GLU A 38 -7.87 -8.45 17.62
N SER A 39 -8.89 -9.11 18.17
CA SER A 39 -8.97 -10.57 18.25
C SER A 39 -9.68 -11.20 17.05
N TYR A 40 -10.09 -10.41 16.06
CA TYR A 40 -10.70 -10.91 14.84
C TYR A 40 -9.76 -11.90 14.13
N SER A 41 -10.34 -13.01 13.68
CA SER A 41 -9.66 -14.02 12.88
C SER A 41 -10.61 -14.58 11.83
N LEU A 42 -10.06 -14.85 10.65
CA LEU A 42 -10.80 -15.37 9.50
C LEU A 42 -11.52 -16.69 9.80
N GLU A 43 -10.94 -17.54 10.66
CA GLU A 43 -11.48 -18.86 11.01
C GLU A 43 -12.81 -18.74 11.79
N VAL A 44 -12.97 -17.70 12.60
CA VAL A 44 -14.10 -17.55 13.53
C VAL A 44 -15.13 -16.53 13.01
N ARG A 45 -14.72 -15.60 12.12
CA ARG A 45 -15.52 -14.47 11.59
C ARG A 45 -16.28 -13.67 12.65
N LYS A 46 -15.94 -13.82 13.92
CA LYS A 46 -16.56 -13.14 15.05
C LYS A 46 -15.82 -11.83 15.26
N HIS A 47 -16.57 -10.76 15.56
CA HIS A 47 -16.03 -9.43 15.80
C HIS A 47 -15.30 -8.82 14.60
N LEU A 48 -15.79 -9.07 13.38
CA LEU A 48 -15.34 -8.34 12.19
C LEU A 48 -15.58 -6.83 12.43
N PRO A 49 -14.53 -5.99 12.45
CA PRO A 49 -14.71 -4.56 12.61
C PRO A 49 -15.45 -3.98 11.40
N PRO A 50 -16.37 -3.02 11.60
CA PRO A 50 -16.96 -2.27 10.51
C PRO A 50 -15.90 -1.54 9.69
N GLU A 51 -16.09 -1.45 8.37
CA GLU A 51 -15.12 -0.80 7.45
C GLU A 51 -14.80 0.64 7.87
N GLU A 52 -15.80 1.42 8.29
CA GLU A 52 -15.60 2.79 8.81
C GLU A 52 -14.65 2.83 10.02
N THR A 53 -14.70 1.81 10.88
CA THR A 53 -13.79 1.72 12.03
C THR A 53 -12.38 1.40 11.57
N VAL A 54 -12.23 0.49 10.61
CA VAL A 54 -10.93 0.12 10.05
C VAL A 54 -10.28 1.31 9.34
N LEU A 55 -11.05 2.13 8.62
CA LEU A 55 -10.55 3.35 8.00
C LEU A 55 -9.99 4.33 9.04
N LYS A 56 -10.75 4.58 10.13
CA LYS A 56 -10.29 5.41 11.26
C LYS A 56 -9.04 4.84 11.93
N MET A 57 -8.97 3.52 12.10
CA MET A 57 -7.78 2.85 12.65
C MET A 57 -6.57 3.03 11.73
N ALA A 58 -6.74 2.87 10.43
CA ALA A 58 -5.66 3.03 9.46
C ALA A 58 -5.16 4.48 9.40
N GLU A 59 -6.04 5.46 9.56
CA GLU A 59 -5.69 6.88 9.69
C GLU A 59 -4.91 7.15 10.98
N LEU A 60 -5.41 6.66 12.12
CA LEU A 60 -4.79 6.83 13.44
C LEU A 60 -3.38 6.20 13.48
N TYR A 61 -3.25 4.99 12.91
CA TYR A 61 -1.99 4.24 12.85
C TYR A 61 -1.11 4.64 11.66
N GLN A 62 -1.58 5.55 10.81
CA GLN A 62 -0.91 6.06 9.61
C GLN A 62 -0.38 4.92 8.71
N SER A 63 -1.24 3.93 8.43
CA SER A 63 -0.87 2.78 7.63
C SER A 63 -1.92 2.48 6.58
N ASP A 64 -1.66 2.91 5.34
CA ASP A 64 -2.49 2.54 4.19
C ASP A 64 -2.36 1.05 3.85
N TYR A 65 -1.23 0.44 4.17
CA TYR A 65 -1.02 -1.00 4.05
C TYR A 65 -2.05 -1.81 4.85
N MET A 66 -2.47 -1.30 6.03
CA MET A 66 -3.51 -1.94 6.83
C MET A 66 -4.86 -2.03 6.10
N LYS A 67 -5.23 -1.00 5.33
CA LYS A 67 -6.49 -0.96 4.56
C LYS A 67 -6.50 -2.05 3.49
N ILE A 68 -5.39 -2.18 2.78
CA ILE A 68 -5.19 -3.17 1.72
C ILE A 68 -5.26 -4.59 2.29
N LEU A 69 -4.54 -4.86 3.39
CA LEU A 69 -4.58 -6.17 4.04
C LEU A 69 -5.99 -6.53 4.50
N PHE A 70 -6.69 -5.60 5.13
CA PHE A 70 -8.06 -5.85 5.59
C PHE A 70 -9.00 -6.16 4.43
N LEU A 71 -8.89 -5.41 3.32
CA LEU A 71 -9.71 -5.64 2.13
C LEU A 71 -9.42 -7.01 1.49
N ASN A 72 -8.15 -7.40 1.40
CA ASN A 72 -7.74 -8.71 0.88
C ASN A 72 -8.20 -9.89 1.75
N GLU A 73 -8.34 -9.67 3.06
CA GLU A 73 -8.85 -10.67 3.99
C GLU A 73 -10.37 -10.82 3.94
N THR A 74 -11.09 -9.70 3.85
CA THR A 74 -12.54 -9.66 4.12
C THR A 74 -13.40 -9.69 2.86
N ASN A 75 -12.89 -9.18 1.73
CA ASN A 75 -13.65 -9.05 0.50
C ASN A 75 -13.31 -10.18 -0.49
N LEU A 76 -14.29 -11.06 -0.75
CA LEU A 76 -14.15 -12.20 -1.64
C LEU A 76 -13.96 -11.80 -3.12
N ILE A 77 -14.63 -10.73 -3.56
CA ILE A 77 -14.52 -10.23 -4.93
C ILE A 77 -13.11 -9.67 -5.13
N PHE A 78 -12.64 -8.85 -4.18
CA PHE A 78 -11.29 -8.32 -4.20
C PHE A 78 -10.27 -9.46 -4.25
N ARG A 79 -10.38 -10.47 -3.38
CA ARG A 79 -9.48 -11.63 -3.39
C ARG A 79 -9.54 -12.42 -4.71
N SER A 80 -10.71 -12.51 -5.35
CA SER A 80 -10.85 -13.20 -6.64
C SER A 80 -10.19 -12.45 -7.80
N ILE A 81 -10.14 -11.12 -7.75
CA ILE A 81 -9.54 -10.28 -8.80
C ILE A 81 -8.04 -10.12 -8.56
N PHE A 82 -7.64 -9.93 -7.31
CA PHE A 82 -6.27 -9.65 -6.88
C PHE A 82 -5.56 -10.88 -6.29
N SER A 83 -6.03 -12.10 -6.57
CA SER A 83 -5.43 -13.35 -6.05
C SER A 83 -3.95 -13.51 -6.39
N ASN A 84 -3.50 -12.82 -7.44
CA ASN A 84 -2.14 -12.89 -7.97
C ASN A 84 -1.23 -11.76 -7.44
N VAL A 85 -1.74 -10.88 -6.56
CA VAL A 85 -0.90 -9.87 -5.92
C VAL A 85 -0.08 -10.55 -4.82
N GLU A 86 1.17 -10.81 -5.14
CA GLU A 86 2.14 -11.42 -4.22
C GLU A 86 2.76 -10.34 -3.32
N LEU A 87 2.86 -10.64 -2.03
CA LEU A 87 3.63 -9.84 -1.09
C LEU A 87 5.11 -10.21 -1.23
N LEU A 88 5.79 -9.52 -2.14
CA LEU A 88 7.21 -9.71 -2.43
C LEU A 88 8.06 -8.72 -1.60
N ASP A 89 9.34 -9.02 -1.41
CA ASP A 89 10.28 -8.00 -0.94
C ASP A 89 10.47 -6.91 -2.00
N LEU A 90 10.85 -5.70 -1.57
CA LEU A 90 10.85 -4.52 -2.43
C LEU A 90 11.73 -4.68 -3.70
N PRO A 91 12.98 -5.17 -3.61
CA PRO A 91 13.79 -5.48 -4.79
C PRO A 91 13.12 -6.44 -5.77
N THR A 92 12.60 -7.57 -5.27
CA THR A 92 11.93 -8.57 -6.12
C THR A 92 10.67 -8.01 -6.78
N ALA A 93 9.86 -7.26 -6.02
CA ALA A 93 8.66 -6.60 -6.55
C ALA A 93 9.01 -5.60 -7.67
N PHE A 94 10.10 -4.86 -7.51
CA PHE A 94 10.56 -3.88 -8.49
C PHE A 94 11.04 -4.55 -9.79
N ILE A 95 11.83 -5.62 -9.70
CA ILE A 95 12.32 -6.37 -10.87
C ILE A 95 11.15 -7.03 -11.60
N LYS A 96 10.22 -7.66 -10.86
CA LYS A 96 9.02 -8.26 -11.46
C LYS A 96 8.22 -7.21 -12.21
N PHE A 97 7.95 -6.06 -11.59
CA PHE A 97 7.26 -4.95 -12.26
C PHE A 97 7.96 -4.50 -13.55
N GLN A 98 9.30 -4.43 -13.58
CA GLN A 98 10.04 -4.09 -14.79
C GLN A 98 9.83 -5.12 -15.91
N SER A 99 9.98 -6.41 -15.61
CA SER A 99 9.77 -7.51 -16.58
C SER A 99 8.37 -7.44 -17.21
N GLU A 100 7.35 -7.35 -16.37
CA GLU A 100 5.94 -7.35 -16.81
C GLU A 100 5.60 -6.10 -17.64
N THR A 101 6.25 -4.96 -17.33
CA THR A 101 6.09 -3.73 -18.12
C THR A 101 6.73 -3.86 -19.51
N GLU A 102 7.87 -4.54 -19.61
CA GLU A 102 8.52 -4.82 -20.89
C GLU A 102 7.65 -5.73 -21.77
N GLU A 103 7.06 -6.78 -21.20
CA GLU A 103 6.18 -7.73 -21.91
C GLU A 103 4.94 -7.03 -22.50
N VAL A 104 4.32 -6.11 -21.75
CA VAL A 104 3.22 -5.28 -22.27
C VAL A 104 3.69 -4.38 -23.42
N HIS A 105 4.88 -3.80 -23.32
CA HIS A 105 5.40 -2.90 -24.36
C HIS A 105 5.69 -3.64 -25.67
N GLU A 106 6.16 -4.88 -25.61
CA GLU A 106 6.37 -5.72 -26.80
C GLU A 106 5.06 -5.98 -27.57
N LEU A 107 3.95 -6.15 -26.85
CA LEU A 107 2.64 -6.42 -27.44
C LEU A 107 1.87 -5.16 -27.86
N GLU A 108 2.24 -3.99 -27.35
CA GLU A 108 1.56 -2.71 -27.62
C GLU A 108 1.40 -2.44 -29.12
N ASN A 109 2.44 -2.67 -29.91
CA ASN A 109 2.43 -2.41 -31.36
C ASN A 109 1.45 -3.32 -32.11
N ARG A 110 1.23 -4.55 -31.62
CA ARG A 110 0.26 -5.50 -32.18
C ARG A 110 -1.16 -5.09 -31.77
N MET A 111 -1.37 -4.78 -30.49
CA MET A 111 -2.67 -4.33 -29.99
C MET A 111 -3.12 -3.02 -30.64
N ARG A 112 -2.20 -2.10 -30.93
CA ARG A 112 -2.51 -0.85 -31.64
C ARG A 112 -3.21 -1.09 -32.97
N LYS A 113 -2.87 -2.17 -33.68
CA LYS A 113 -3.50 -2.49 -34.98
C LYS A 113 -4.91 -3.05 -34.81
N VAL A 114 -5.13 -3.81 -33.74
CA VAL A 114 -6.42 -4.40 -33.38
C VAL A 114 -7.43 -3.33 -32.96
N ILE A 115 -7.04 -2.37 -32.13
CA ILE A 115 -7.99 -1.41 -31.54
C ILE A 115 -8.52 -0.32 -32.48
N LEU A 116 -7.98 -0.20 -33.71
CA LEU A 116 -8.24 0.96 -34.58
C LEU A 116 -9.69 1.05 -35.08
N ASP A 117 -10.35 -0.08 -35.26
CA ASP A 117 -11.72 -0.15 -35.77
C ASP A 117 -12.77 -0.25 -34.66
N ASN A 118 -12.33 -0.17 -33.39
CA ASN A 118 -13.13 -0.29 -32.18
C ASN A 118 -13.93 -1.61 -32.11
N ARG A 119 -13.41 -2.68 -32.71
CA ARG A 119 -13.95 -4.04 -32.63
C ARG A 119 -12.81 -5.01 -32.36
N ILE A 120 -13.15 -6.18 -31.83
CA ILE A 120 -12.22 -7.31 -31.72
C ILE A 120 -12.92 -8.45 -32.46
N ASP A 121 -12.33 -8.88 -33.57
CA ASP A 121 -12.84 -10.01 -34.34
C ASP A 121 -12.21 -11.35 -33.91
N ASP A 122 -12.70 -12.46 -34.48
CA ASP A 122 -12.24 -13.80 -34.13
C ASP A 122 -10.74 -14.04 -34.42
N HIS A 123 -10.14 -13.30 -35.36
CA HIS A 123 -8.71 -13.37 -35.67
C HIS A 123 -7.85 -12.55 -34.71
N GLU A 124 -8.47 -11.60 -34.02
CA GLU A 124 -7.83 -10.70 -33.07
C GLU A 124 -7.97 -11.13 -31.60
N LEU A 125 -8.86 -12.08 -31.32
CA LEU A 125 -9.10 -12.64 -29.98
C LEU A 125 -7.81 -13.15 -29.31
N GLU A 126 -6.94 -13.80 -30.06
CA GLU A 126 -5.68 -14.33 -29.51
C GLU A 126 -4.74 -13.21 -29.07
N VAL A 127 -4.56 -12.20 -29.93
CA VAL A 127 -3.68 -11.06 -29.66
C VAL A 127 -4.21 -10.21 -28.53
N SER A 128 -5.51 -9.92 -28.54
CA SER A 128 -6.18 -9.14 -27.50
C SER A 128 -6.22 -9.87 -26.16
N GLY A 129 -6.45 -11.19 -26.16
CA GLY A 129 -6.43 -12.02 -24.97
C GLY A 129 -5.04 -12.07 -24.33
N LEU A 130 -3.99 -12.27 -25.13
CA LEU A 130 -2.61 -12.22 -24.67
C LEU A 130 -2.27 -10.84 -24.10
N PHE A 131 -2.60 -9.76 -24.83
CA PHE A 131 -2.36 -8.40 -24.34
C PHE A 131 -3.09 -8.11 -23.02
N LEU A 132 -4.34 -8.54 -22.89
CA LEU A 132 -5.10 -8.38 -21.66
C LEU A 132 -4.48 -9.15 -20.49
N LYS A 133 -3.98 -10.37 -20.74
CA LYS A 133 -3.26 -11.16 -19.74
C LYS A 133 -2.02 -10.42 -19.25
N GLU A 134 -1.13 -10.02 -20.15
CA GLU A 134 0.11 -9.32 -19.80
C GLU A 134 -0.18 -7.97 -19.11
N LEU A 135 -1.21 -7.25 -19.56
CA LEU A 135 -1.63 -6.00 -18.91
C LEU A 135 -2.13 -6.24 -17.49
N MET A 136 -2.88 -7.32 -17.26
CA MET A 136 -3.33 -7.72 -15.93
C MET A 136 -2.14 -8.12 -15.05
N GLU A 137 -1.18 -8.89 -15.55
CA GLU A 137 0.02 -9.30 -14.81
C GLU A 137 0.91 -8.09 -14.44
N SER A 138 1.07 -7.13 -15.36
CA SER A 138 1.71 -5.83 -15.11
C SER A 138 0.97 -4.98 -14.07
N ALA A 139 -0.36 -4.93 -14.11
CA ALA A 139 -1.14 -4.23 -13.09
C ALA A 139 -0.99 -4.88 -11.70
N MET A 140 -0.95 -6.21 -11.63
CA MET A 140 -0.76 -6.94 -10.37
C MET A 140 0.65 -6.75 -9.81
N SER A 141 1.69 -6.79 -10.65
CA SER A 141 3.07 -6.53 -10.22
C SER A 141 3.28 -5.08 -9.77
N SER A 142 2.62 -4.13 -10.43
CA SER A 142 2.56 -2.72 -9.99
C SER A 142 1.96 -2.61 -8.58
N LEU A 143 0.84 -3.29 -8.32
CA LEU A 143 0.21 -3.32 -7.00
C LEU A 143 1.10 -4.00 -5.95
N SER A 144 1.73 -5.12 -6.29
CA SER A 144 2.73 -5.77 -5.43
C SER A 144 3.83 -4.80 -5.03
N LEU A 145 4.40 -4.04 -5.98
CA LEU A 145 5.42 -3.04 -5.72
C LEU A 145 4.93 -1.91 -4.80
N VAL A 146 3.71 -1.41 -5.03
CA VAL A 146 3.07 -0.43 -4.15
C VAL A 146 2.92 -1.00 -2.74
N PHE A 147 2.46 -2.25 -2.60
CA PHE A 147 2.25 -2.90 -1.30
C PHE A 147 3.56 -3.11 -0.56
N SER A 148 4.60 -3.61 -1.24
CA SER A 148 5.94 -3.74 -0.68
C SER A 148 6.49 -2.39 -0.23
N THR A 149 6.27 -1.32 -1.00
CA THR A 149 6.69 0.04 -0.64
C THR A 149 5.95 0.55 0.59
N LEU A 150 4.62 0.39 0.64
CA LEU A 150 3.79 0.81 1.78
C LEU A 150 4.13 0.01 3.04
N GLU A 151 4.42 -1.28 2.93
CA GLU A 151 4.84 -2.11 4.06
C GLU A 151 6.17 -1.64 4.67
N LYS A 152 7.15 -1.29 3.82
CA LYS A 152 8.48 -0.84 4.27
C LYS A 152 8.53 0.64 4.65
N THR A 153 7.49 1.42 4.34
CA THR A 153 7.43 2.83 4.71
C THR A 153 7.33 2.96 6.23
N PRO A 154 8.28 3.63 6.90
CA PRO A 154 8.23 3.80 8.34
C PRO A 154 7.01 4.66 8.70
N VAL A 155 6.23 4.19 9.67
CA VAL A 155 5.17 5.00 10.29
C VAL A 155 5.82 6.26 10.85
N LYS A 156 5.34 7.45 10.45
CA LYS A 156 5.84 8.70 11.03
C LYS A 156 5.48 8.66 12.51
N LYS A 157 6.47 8.46 13.38
CA LYS A 157 6.26 8.58 14.83
C LYS A 157 5.64 9.94 15.08
N GLN A 158 4.43 9.98 15.62
CA GLN A 158 3.91 11.20 16.21
C GLN A 158 4.88 11.57 17.34
N HIS A 159 5.84 12.43 17.06
CA HIS A 159 6.47 13.19 18.12
C HIS A 159 5.33 14.03 18.67
N LYS A 160 4.85 13.68 19.87
CA LYS A 160 4.08 14.58 20.72
C LYS A 160 4.86 15.90 20.72
N THR A 161 4.46 16.84 19.87
CA THR A 161 4.89 18.21 20.02
C THR A 161 4.30 18.61 21.36
N LYS A 162 5.13 18.53 22.41
CA LYS A 162 4.96 19.43 23.55
C LYS A 162 4.67 20.78 22.92
N LYS A 163 3.48 21.34 23.15
CA LYS A 163 3.14 22.69 22.73
C LYS A 163 4.27 23.59 23.26
N LEU A 164 5.23 23.90 22.40
CA LEU A 164 6.21 24.93 22.70
C LEU A 164 5.41 26.21 22.56
N HIS A 165 5.11 26.84 23.69
CA HIS A 165 4.63 28.21 23.69
C HIS A 165 5.72 29.08 23.05
N PHE A 166 5.63 29.30 21.75
CA PHE A 166 6.40 30.36 21.10
C PHE A 166 5.75 31.68 21.50
N LYS A 167 6.46 32.49 22.30
CA LYS A 167 6.15 33.92 22.42
C LYS A 167 6.18 34.50 21.01
N SER A 168 5.09 35.15 20.62
CA SER A 168 5.00 35.87 19.36
C SER A 168 6.10 36.94 19.33
N GLY A 169 7.06 36.79 18.43
CA GLY A 169 8.19 37.70 18.29
C GLY A 169 9.14 37.27 17.18
N MET A 170 8.92 37.84 15.99
CA MET A 170 9.84 37.95 14.84
C MET A 170 10.55 36.68 14.34
N ILE A 171 10.12 36.18 13.17
CA ILE A 171 11.01 35.42 12.27
C ILE A 171 11.24 36.28 11.03
N MET A 172 12.43 36.90 10.96
CA MET A 172 12.98 37.44 9.72
C MET A 172 13.56 36.28 8.90
N ASN A 173 13.28 36.31 7.60
CA ASN A 173 13.56 35.25 6.64
C ASN A 173 15.05 35.24 6.26
N GLU A 174 15.86 34.39 6.88
CA GLU A 174 17.21 34.09 6.38
C GLU A 174 17.18 32.85 5.46
N ARG A 175 17.64 33.06 4.23
CA ARG A 175 17.56 32.14 3.08
C ARG A 175 18.26 30.82 3.39
N ARG A 176 17.61 29.68 3.08
CA ARG A 176 18.25 28.35 3.06
C ARG A 176 19.23 28.25 1.88
N PRO A 177 20.46 27.75 2.07
CA PRO A 177 21.35 27.43 0.95
C PRO A 177 20.89 26.16 0.23
N SER A 178 20.85 26.23 -1.11
CA SER A 178 20.55 25.13 -2.03
C SER A 178 21.83 24.36 -2.34
N SER A 179 21.96 23.13 -1.84
CA SER A 179 23.10 22.25 -2.13
C SER A 179 22.76 21.29 -3.28
N TYR A 180 22.89 21.76 -4.53
CA TYR A 180 22.91 20.90 -5.73
C TYR A 180 23.67 21.60 -6.86
N GLU A 181 25.00 21.66 -6.79
CA GLU A 181 25.85 21.76 -7.99
C GLU A 181 27.22 21.14 -7.71
N GLY A 182 27.63 20.18 -8.54
CA GLY A 182 29.06 20.01 -8.83
C GLY A 182 29.71 18.65 -8.59
N GLU A 183 29.21 17.56 -9.17
CA GLU A 183 30.10 16.44 -9.55
C GLU A 183 29.81 16.01 -11.01
N ARG A 184 30.43 16.71 -11.96
CA ARG A 184 30.66 16.18 -13.31
C ARG A 184 31.97 15.40 -13.29
N LEU A 185 31.87 14.10 -13.04
CA LEU A 185 32.92 13.12 -13.33
C LEU A 185 32.81 12.73 -14.81
N PHE A 186 33.58 13.37 -15.71
CA PHE A 186 34.09 12.71 -16.92
C PHE A 186 35.43 13.32 -17.30
N ALA A 187 36.46 12.48 -17.26
CA ALA A 187 37.81 12.75 -17.70
C ALA A 187 38.01 12.27 -19.15
N ARG A 188 38.96 12.93 -19.83
CA ARG A 188 39.73 12.54 -21.03
C ARG A 188 39.14 12.84 -22.41
N GLY A 189 39.92 13.66 -23.12
CA GLY A 189 39.99 13.92 -24.55
C GLY A 189 41.16 14.85 -24.78
#